data_AF-A0A345XN61-F1
#
_entry.id   AF-A0A345XN61-F1
#
_cell.length_a   1.000
_cell.length_b   1.000
_cell.length_c   1.000
_cell.angle_alpha   90.00
_cell.angle_beta   90.00
_cell.angle_gamma   90.00
#
_symmetry.space_group_name_H-M   'P 1'
#
loop_
_entity.id
_entity.type
_entity.pdbx_description
1 polymer ?
#
loop_
_entity_poly.entity_id
_entity_poly.type
_entity_poly.pdbx_seq_one_letter_code
_entity_poly.pdbx_strand_id
1 'polypeptide(L)'
;MPVEGEFAASVPATGCRRDGQDARVAAAVPSFPDPGSGPQPSTAGTDRYEPRFLLWLWQRTDGELDLPVPSDSFAARQNIPESTVRAVADRLRGHGLIRTHEGPGEARTDLAPAVSLRAAGADHARWLQARRADPAERGRFARTALLGWIFAQSDRRPLRIEEFFDSGEIFFLGEALSGGEVARTAAYLAEAELIACEGPLFQGRVGSHVSLTQLGVDCVLTGADVGRYVAQWRQSARPVSNTYVDTVVGTVHGDVTVQPLSTVELADLVEQFAPALVQDEESLAALLRSADALREGDDPHGGAPDRHHQQGLLERIRSAVGGSPDSVGRQVVLDAVGQAMQRLMG
;
A
#
# COMPACT_ATOMS: atom_id res chain seq x y z
N MET A 1 82.21 3.05 -23.85
CA MET A 1 82.57 2.14 -24.95
C MET A 1 81.31 1.41 -25.39
N PRO A 2 81.04 1.37 -26.70
CA PRO A 2 79.73 1.46 -27.37
C PRO A 2 79.17 0.04 -27.66
N VAL A 3 77.97 -0.18 -28.20
CA VAL A 3 77.45 0.10 -29.56
C VAL A 3 75.91 -0.03 -29.49
N GLU A 4 75.12 0.98 -29.90
CA GLU A 4 74.60 1.24 -31.27
C GLU A 4 73.94 0.00 -31.90
N GLY A 5 72.62 0.00 -32.11
CA GLY A 5 71.95 0.42 -33.36
C GLY A 5 71.00 -0.74 -33.71
N GLU A 6 69.76 -0.55 -34.16
CA GLU A 6 69.47 -0.21 -35.55
C GLU A 6 67.96 0.06 -35.73
N PHE A 7 67.66 1.10 -36.50
CA PHE A 7 66.36 1.54 -36.99
C PHE A 7 66.12 0.97 -38.40
N ALA A 8 64.90 0.53 -38.74
CA ALA A 8 64.23 0.63 -40.06
C ALA A 8 62.83 -0.01 -39.95
N ALA A 9 61.67 0.64 -40.16
CA ALA A 9 61.11 1.45 -41.26
C ALA A 9 60.24 0.65 -42.28
N SER A 10 59.07 1.25 -42.61
CA SER A 10 58.21 1.09 -43.82
C SER A 10 57.15 -0.04 -43.94
N VAL A 11 55.88 0.27 -43.59
CA VAL A 11 54.73 0.73 -44.43
C VAL A 11 54.59 0.14 -45.86
N PRO A 12 53.40 0.06 -46.51
CA PRO A 12 52.05 -0.45 -46.15
C PRO A 12 51.52 -1.49 -47.18
N ALA A 13 50.33 -2.07 -46.97
CA ALA A 13 49.58 -2.72 -48.05
C ALA A 13 48.11 -2.26 -48.06
N THR A 14 47.78 -1.54 -49.13
CA THR A 14 46.45 -1.12 -49.56
C THR A 14 45.80 -2.25 -50.37
N GLY A 15 44.49 -2.48 -50.24
CA GLY A 15 43.78 -3.38 -51.16
C GLY A 15 42.27 -3.53 -50.92
N CYS A 16 41.49 -2.74 -51.66
CA CYS A 16 40.14 -2.97 -52.24
C CYS A 16 39.06 -3.75 -51.44
N ARG A 17 37.88 -3.20 -51.05
CA ARG A 17 36.76 -2.49 -51.75
C ARG A 17 35.64 -3.42 -52.28
N ARG A 18 34.39 -3.01 -51.94
CA ARG A 18 33.03 -3.34 -52.48
C ARG A 18 32.33 -4.56 -51.91
N ASP A 19 31.00 -4.61 -51.78
CA ASP A 19 29.84 -3.69 -51.73
C ASP A 19 28.63 -4.65 -51.53
N GLY A 20 27.53 -4.19 -50.95
CA GLY A 20 26.22 -4.87 -50.95
C GLY A 20 25.71 -5.17 -49.52
N GLN A 21 24.96 -4.27 -48.87
CA GLN A 21 23.57 -3.88 -49.14
C GLN A 21 22.58 -5.03 -48.92
N ASP A 22 22.07 -5.14 -47.69
CA ASP A 22 20.67 -5.47 -47.38
C ASP A 22 20.47 -5.55 -45.86
N ALA A 23 19.86 -4.53 -45.26
CA ALA A 23 19.06 -4.71 -44.04
C ALA A 23 18.17 -3.49 -43.85
N ARG A 24 16.88 -3.75 -44.01
CA ARG A 24 15.75 -2.84 -43.82
C ARG A 24 15.83 -2.14 -42.47
N VAL A 25 15.62 -0.82 -42.49
CA VAL A 25 15.35 -0.02 -41.30
C VAL A 25 13.99 -0.46 -40.75
N ALA A 26 14.01 -1.39 -39.79
CA ALA A 26 12.88 -1.62 -38.91
C ALA A 26 12.94 -0.56 -37.81
N ALA A 27 11.92 0.30 -37.76
CA ALA A 27 11.73 1.26 -36.70
C ALA A 27 11.71 0.51 -35.35
N ALA A 28 12.62 0.87 -34.46
CA ALA A 28 12.65 0.39 -33.08
C ALA A 28 11.38 0.89 -32.37
N VAL A 29 10.40 -0.01 -32.27
CA VAL A 29 9.29 0.13 -31.33
C VAL A 29 9.89 0.16 -29.92
N PRO A 30 9.57 1.14 -29.07
CA PRO A 30 10.00 1.09 -27.67
C PRO A 30 9.36 -0.14 -27.02
N SER A 31 10.19 -1.15 -26.72
CA SER A 31 9.80 -2.29 -25.90
C SER A 31 9.41 -1.77 -24.52
N PHE A 32 8.13 -1.84 -24.21
CA PHE A 32 7.63 -1.75 -22.84
C PHE A 32 8.19 -2.93 -22.02
N PRO A 33 8.53 -2.72 -20.73
CA PRO A 33 9.01 -3.80 -19.89
C PRO A 33 7.92 -4.87 -19.72
N ASP A 34 8.37 -6.12 -19.81
CA ASP A 34 7.58 -7.33 -19.66
C ASP A 34 6.89 -7.34 -18.27
N PRO A 35 5.56 -7.51 -18.16
CA PRO A 35 4.84 -7.57 -16.88
C PRO A 35 5.14 -8.84 -16.06
N GLY A 36 6.11 -9.65 -16.46
CA GLY A 36 6.56 -10.87 -15.77
C GLY A 36 7.77 -10.71 -14.85
N SER A 37 8.22 -9.49 -14.56
CA SER A 37 9.35 -9.26 -13.64
C SER A 37 8.93 -9.44 -12.19
N GLY A 38 8.83 -10.70 -11.76
CA GLY A 38 8.89 -11.04 -10.34
C GLY A 38 10.19 -10.52 -9.71
N PRO A 39 10.24 -10.28 -8.39
CA PRO A 39 11.39 -9.70 -7.73
C PRO A 39 12.64 -10.58 -7.94
N GLN A 40 13.62 -10.06 -8.69
CA GLN A 40 14.94 -10.65 -8.83
C GLN A 40 15.63 -10.70 -7.44
N PRO A 41 16.07 -11.87 -6.95
CA PRO A 41 16.61 -12.03 -5.59
C PRO A 41 18.05 -11.52 -5.37
N SER A 42 18.64 -10.75 -6.29
CA SER A 42 20.06 -10.31 -6.22
C SER A 42 20.28 -8.83 -5.84
N THR A 43 19.25 -7.98 -5.83
CA THR A 43 19.36 -6.56 -5.43
C THR A 43 18.86 -6.28 -4.01
N ALA A 44 17.97 -7.14 -3.50
CA ALA A 44 17.33 -6.97 -2.19
C ALA A 44 18.34 -6.94 -1.02
N GLY A 45 19.49 -7.60 -1.18
CA GLY A 45 20.55 -7.61 -0.17
C GLY A 45 21.28 -6.27 -0.01
N THR A 46 21.45 -5.51 -1.10
CA THR A 46 22.25 -4.28 -1.12
C THR A 46 21.42 -3.07 -0.67
N ASP A 47 20.12 -3.06 -1.00
CA ASP A 47 19.17 -2.00 -0.65
C ASP A 47 19.16 -1.70 0.86
N ARG A 48 19.26 -2.73 1.70
CA ARG A 48 19.24 -2.58 3.17
C ARG A 48 20.48 -1.86 3.73
N TYR A 49 21.59 -1.86 2.98
CA TYR A 49 22.86 -1.28 3.43
C TYR A 49 23.05 0.16 2.96
N GLU A 50 22.35 0.62 1.93
CA GLU A 50 22.47 1.99 1.41
C GLU A 50 22.17 3.06 2.48
N PRO A 51 21.03 3.02 3.20
CA PRO A 51 20.77 3.98 4.27
C PRO A 51 21.80 3.88 5.40
N ARG A 52 22.26 2.67 5.72
CA ARG A 52 23.27 2.41 6.77
C ARG A 52 24.59 3.06 6.42
N PHE A 53 25.01 2.92 5.17
CA PHE A 53 26.27 3.43 4.68
C PHE A 53 26.28 4.96 4.61
N LEU A 54 25.20 5.57 4.09
CA LEU A 54 25.07 7.02 4.07
C LEU A 54 25.04 7.65 5.46
N LEU A 55 24.26 7.09 6.38
CA LEU A 55 24.22 7.58 7.76
C LEU A 55 25.55 7.38 8.48
N TRP A 56 26.24 6.27 8.22
CA TRP A 56 27.58 6.04 8.74
C TRP A 56 28.59 7.06 8.22
N LEU A 57 28.58 7.36 6.90
CA LEU A 57 29.44 8.38 6.32
C LEU A 57 29.18 9.76 6.92
N TRP A 58 27.91 10.16 7.00
CA TRP A 58 27.50 11.43 7.61
C TRP A 58 28.01 11.58 9.05
N GLN A 59 27.90 10.52 9.86
CA GLN A 59 28.44 10.50 11.23
C GLN A 59 29.97 10.53 11.27
N ARG A 60 30.63 9.88 10.31
CA ARG A 60 32.09 9.75 10.29
C ARG A 60 32.79 11.03 9.85
N THR A 61 32.15 11.82 8.99
CA THR A 61 32.67 13.11 8.54
C THR A 61 32.20 14.29 9.39
N ASP A 62 31.38 14.06 10.41
CA ASP A 62 30.71 15.12 11.19
C ASP A 62 29.99 16.15 10.29
N GLY A 63 29.43 15.67 9.18
CA GLY A 63 28.78 16.48 8.16
C GLY A 63 29.71 17.22 7.19
N GLU A 64 31.04 17.09 7.32
CA GLU A 64 31.98 17.64 6.34
C GLU A 64 31.79 16.96 4.97
N LEU A 65 31.73 17.78 3.93
CA LEU A 65 31.62 17.35 2.54
C LEU A 65 33.00 17.05 1.96
N ASP A 66 33.05 16.13 1.00
CA ASP A 66 34.25 15.79 0.24
C ASP A 66 35.46 15.26 1.05
N LEU A 67 35.32 15.06 2.37
CA LEU A 67 36.29 14.37 3.19
C LEU A 67 36.36 12.87 2.84
N PRO A 68 37.49 12.35 2.34
CA PRO A 68 37.61 10.94 1.99
C PRO A 68 37.65 10.05 3.25
N VAL A 69 36.79 9.03 3.28
CA VAL A 69 36.68 8.06 4.37
C VAL A 69 36.92 6.64 3.82
N PRO A 70 37.85 5.86 4.39
CA PRO A 70 38.02 4.44 4.07
C PRO A 70 36.76 3.62 4.39
N SER A 71 36.21 2.93 3.39
CA SER A 71 34.94 2.18 3.53
C SER A 71 35.11 0.74 4.05
N ASP A 72 36.35 0.26 4.16
CA ASP A 72 36.74 -1.01 4.79
C ASP A 72 36.26 -1.11 6.26
N SER A 73 36.36 -0.01 6.99
CA SER A 73 35.88 0.08 8.37
C SER A 73 34.37 -0.12 8.52
N PHE A 74 33.59 0.21 7.48
CA PHE A 74 32.16 -0.10 7.44
C PHE A 74 31.92 -1.59 7.19
N ALA A 75 32.65 -2.21 6.25
CA ALA A 75 32.55 -3.64 5.97
C ALA A 75 32.77 -4.48 7.24
N ALA A 76 33.85 -4.19 7.96
CA ALA A 76 34.18 -4.84 9.23
C ALA A 76 33.09 -4.63 10.29
N ARG A 77 32.58 -3.40 10.44
CA ARG A 77 31.54 -3.08 11.42
C ARG A 77 30.20 -3.80 11.15
N GLN A 78 29.85 -3.98 9.88
CA GLN A 78 28.62 -4.66 9.49
C GLN A 78 28.80 -6.17 9.33
N ASN A 79 30.02 -6.68 9.46
CA ASN A 79 30.40 -8.07 9.17
C ASN A 79 29.91 -8.52 7.78
N ILE A 80 30.23 -7.71 6.75
CA ILE A 80 29.86 -7.99 5.36
C ILE A 80 31.09 -8.01 4.45
N PRO A 81 31.02 -8.74 3.32
CA PRO A 81 32.09 -8.71 2.32
C PRO A 81 32.34 -7.30 1.77
N GLU A 82 33.60 -6.97 1.51
CA GLU A 82 33.99 -5.69 0.90
C GLU A 82 33.41 -5.50 -0.50
N SER A 83 33.16 -6.59 -1.23
CA SER A 83 32.45 -6.57 -2.51
C SER A 83 31.03 -6.03 -2.38
N THR A 84 30.34 -6.33 -1.28
CA THR A 84 29.01 -5.76 -0.97
C THR A 84 29.12 -4.26 -0.71
N VAL A 85 30.12 -3.81 0.03
CA VAL A 85 30.35 -2.38 0.28
C VAL A 85 30.67 -1.64 -1.01
N ARG A 86 31.47 -2.24 -1.90
CA ARG A 86 31.73 -1.68 -3.23
C ARG A 86 30.45 -1.54 -4.06
N ALA A 87 29.60 -2.56 -4.09
CA ALA A 87 28.32 -2.49 -4.78
C ALA A 87 27.40 -1.38 -4.24
N VAL A 88 27.34 -1.22 -2.91
CA VAL A 88 26.63 -0.09 -2.27
C VAL A 88 27.23 1.25 -2.71
N ALA A 89 28.56 1.38 -2.64
CA ALA A 89 29.25 2.62 -3.00
C ALA A 89 29.05 2.99 -4.49
N ASP A 90 29.14 2.01 -5.39
CA ASP A 90 28.92 2.20 -6.82
C ASP A 90 27.50 2.70 -7.12
N ARG A 91 26.49 2.16 -6.43
CA ARG A 91 25.10 2.59 -6.59
C ARG A 91 24.87 4.00 -6.06
N LEU A 92 25.36 4.31 -4.86
CA LEU A 92 25.28 5.65 -4.29
C LEU A 92 26.04 6.69 -5.11
N ARG A 93 27.17 6.30 -5.72
CA ARG A 93 27.88 7.12 -6.71
C ARG A 93 27.05 7.34 -7.96
N GLY A 94 26.39 6.29 -8.47
CA GLY A 94 25.46 6.38 -9.60
C GLY A 94 24.29 7.35 -9.35
N HIS A 95 23.82 7.44 -8.10
CA HIS A 95 22.83 8.42 -7.66
C HIS A 95 23.41 9.82 -7.35
N GLY A 96 24.72 10.02 -7.49
CA GLY A 96 25.38 11.30 -7.21
C GLY A 96 25.44 11.67 -5.72
N LEU A 97 25.22 10.71 -4.82
CA LEU A 97 25.20 10.96 -3.36
C LEU A 97 26.60 10.95 -2.76
N ILE A 98 27.51 10.18 -3.34
CA ILE A 98 28.91 10.08 -2.90
C ILE A 98 29.88 10.23 -4.09
N ARG A 99 31.15 10.43 -3.76
CA ARG A 99 32.29 10.34 -4.69
C ARG A 99 33.21 9.21 -4.23
N THR A 100 33.68 8.40 -5.16
CA THR A 100 34.69 7.37 -4.92
C THR A 100 36.08 7.92 -5.24
N HIS A 101 37.04 7.63 -4.38
CA HIS A 101 38.46 7.96 -4.55
C HIS A 101 39.23 6.65 -4.73
N GLU A 102 39.87 6.49 -5.88
CA GLU A 102 40.78 5.39 -6.13
C GLU A 102 42.16 5.78 -5.57
N GLY A 103 42.74 4.91 -4.74
CA GLY A 103 44.06 5.16 -4.14
C GLY A 103 45.17 5.18 -5.21
N PRO A 104 46.25 5.95 -5.02
CA PRO A 104 47.40 5.92 -5.89
C PRO A 104 48.21 4.63 -5.65
N GLY A 105 48.10 3.66 -6.55
CA GLY A 105 48.82 2.40 -6.52
C GLY A 105 47.92 1.25 -6.94
N GLU A 106 48.42 0.38 -7.83
CA GLU A 106 47.76 -0.76 -8.49
C GLU A 106 46.40 -1.12 -7.89
N ALA A 107 45.36 -1.00 -8.72
CA ALA A 107 43.97 -1.33 -8.42
C ALA A 107 43.86 -2.66 -7.67
N ARG A 108 43.98 -2.62 -6.34
CA ARG A 108 43.66 -3.73 -5.47
C ARG A 108 42.16 -3.84 -5.51
N THR A 109 41.68 -4.64 -6.46
CA THR A 109 40.29 -5.07 -6.59
C THR A 109 39.75 -5.73 -5.33
N ASP A 110 40.59 -6.01 -4.35
CA ASP A 110 40.21 -6.66 -3.11
C ASP A 110 39.82 -5.67 -2.01
N LEU A 111 40.16 -4.38 -2.13
CA LEU A 111 39.90 -3.37 -1.09
C LEU A 111 38.73 -2.43 -1.44
N ALA A 112 37.85 -2.17 -0.47
CA ALA A 112 36.76 -1.20 -0.61
C ALA A 112 37.31 0.23 -0.82
N PRO A 113 36.75 1.03 -1.77
CA PRO A 113 37.31 2.33 -2.13
C PRO A 113 37.14 3.35 -1.00
N ALA A 114 38.02 4.35 -0.92
CA ALA A 114 37.73 5.52 -0.08
C ALA A 114 36.57 6.30 -0.71
N VAL A 115 35.66 6.82 0.10
CA VAL A 115 34.48 7.55 -0.39
C VAL A 115 34.30 8.85 0.37
N SER A 116 33.77 9.86 -0.29
CA SER A 116 33.39 11.11 0.35
C SER A 116 31.93 11.47 0.06
N LEU A 117 31.30 12.14 1.01
CA LEU A 117 29.91 12.56 0.89
C LEU A 117 29.81 13.82 0.01
N ARG A 118 28.84 13.85 -0.90
CA ARG A 118 28.49 15.05 -1.67
C ARG A 118 27.34 15.79 -0.99
N ALA A 119 27.08 17.03 -1.40
CA ALA A 119 25.96 17.82 -0.87
C ALA A 119 24.61 17.07 -0.96
N ALA A 120 24.30 16.46 -2.10
CA ALA A 120 23.09 15.65 -2.26
C ALA A 120 23.05 14.43 -1.30
N GLY A 121 24.20 13.81 -1.03
CA GLY A 121 24.31 12.73 -0.06
C GLY A 121 24.12 13.20 1.38
N ALA A 122 24.62 14.39 1.72
CA ALA A 122 24.38 15.04 3.01
C ALA A 122 22.90 15.36 3.23
N ASP A 123 22.24 15.93 2.24
CA ASP A 123 20.80 16.20 2.29
C ASP A 123 20.01 14.90 2.47
N HIS A 124 20.38 13.86 1.72
CA HIS A 124 19.75 12.54 1.84
C HIS A 124 20.00 11.91 3.22
N ALA A 125 21.22 11.99 3.76
CA ALA A 125 21.55 11.48 5.08
C ALA A 125 20.77 12.21 6.19
N ARG A 126 20.62 13.54 6.11
CA ARG A 126 19.79 14.32 7.02
C ARG A 126 18.32 13.92 6.94
N TRP A 127 17.80 13.73 5.73
CA TRP A 127 16.43 13.22 5.53
C TRP A 127 16.24 11.83 6.14
N LEU A 128 17.20 10.91 5.94
CA LEU A 128 17.19 9.58 6.56
C LEU A 128 17.24 9.67 8.09
N GLN A 129 18.04 10.58 8.65
CA GLN A 129 18.11 10.78 10.10
C GLN A 129 16.78 11.31 10.65
N ALA A 130 16.14 12.25 9.96
CA ALA A 130 14.81 12.74 10.33
C ALA A 130 13.76 11.62 10.29
N ARG A 131 13.75 10.79 9.23
CA ARG A 131 12.85 9.63 9.14
C ARG A 131 13.11 8.59 10.22
N ARG A 132 14.39 8.32 10.53
CA ARG A 132 14.76 7.39 11.61
C ARG A 132 14.26 7.88 12.96
N ALA A 133 14.16 9.18 13.18
CA ALA A 133 13.65 9.78 14.41
C ALA A 133 12.11 9.89 14.46
N ASP A 134 11.40 9.70 13.34
CA ASP A 134 9.94 9.79 13.28
C ASP A 134 9.27 8.52 13.86
N PRO A 135 8.58 8.59 15.01
CA PRO A 135 7.94 7.44 15.63
C PRO A 135 6.84 6.80 14.75
N ALA A 136 6.16 7.59 13.92
CA ALA A 136 5.09 7.10 13.05
C ALA A 136 5.65 6.25 11.90
N GLU A 137 6.75 6.69 11.28
CA GLU A 137 7.48 5.93 10.26
C GLU A 137 8.04 4.63 10.85
N ARG A 138 8.68 4.71 12.02
CA ARG A 138 9.19 3.52 12.74
C ARG A 138 8.08 2.53 13.05
N GLY A 139 6.92 3.01 13.51
CA GLY A 139 5.76 2.17 13.80
C GLY A 139 5.13 1.54 12.54
N ARG A 140 5.10 2.25 11.40
CA ARG A 140 4.70 1.68 10.10
C ARG A 140 5.66 0.57 9.66
N PHE A 141 6.95 0.83 9.71
CA PHE A 141 7.97 -0.14 9.39
C PHE A 141 7.88 -1.37 10.29
N ALA A 142 7.82 -1.19 11.61
CA ALA A 142 7.78 -2.29 12.57
C ALA A 142 6.60 -3.24 12.33
N ARG A 143 5.40 -2.71 12.05
CA ARG A 143 4.21 -3.51 11.72
C ARG A 143 4.44 -4.36 10.47
N THR A 144 4.96 -3.74 9.42
CA THR A 144 5.20 -4.41 8.14
C THR A 144 6.30 -5.46 8.27
N ALA A 145 7.41 -5.12 8.93
CA ALA A 145 8.56 -6.00 9.12
C ALA A 145 8.21 -7.22 10.00
N LEU A 146 7.51 -7.00 11.12
CA LEU A 146 7.11 -8.09 12.01
C LEU A 146 6.11 -9.02 11.32
N LEU A 147 5.09 -8.48 10.66
CA LEU A 147 4.09 -9.28 9.97
C LEU A 147 4.71 -10.09 8.81
N GLY A 148 5.58 -9.46 8.02
CA GLY A 148 6.31 -10.11 6.94
C GLY A 148 7.27 -11.19 7.43
N TRP A 149 7.94 -10.97 8.56
CA TRP A 149 8.79 -11.97 9.20
C TRP A 149 7.98 -13.20 9.66
N ILE A 150 6.83 -13.00 10.33
CA ILE A 150 5.96 -14.13 10.73
C ILE A 150 5.48 -14.89 9.49
N PHE A 151 5.12 -14.19 8.42
CA PHE A 151 4.71 -14.80 7.15
C PHE A 151 5.82 -15.67 6.54
N ALA A 152 7.05 -15.14 6.47
CA ALA A 152 8.19 -15.86 5.92
C ALA A 152 8.57 -17.11 6.74
N GLN A 153 8.14 -17.19 8.01
CA GLN A 153 8.41 -18.31 8.91
C GLN A 153 7.17 -19.17 9.19
N SER A 154 6.08 -19.00 8.43
CA SER A 154 4.78 -19.65 8.71
C SER A 154 4.84 -21.18 8.83
N ASP A 155 5.82 -21.80 8.16
CA ASP A 155 6.04 -23.25 8.14
C ASP A 155 6.77 -23.78 9.39
N ARG A 156 7.39 -22.88 10.17
CA ARG A 156 8.19 -23.20 11.37
C ARG A 156 7.40 -22.82 12.62
N ARG A 157 6.38 -23.61 12.98
CA ARG A 157 5.63 -23.38 14.23
C ARG A 157 6.12 -24.26 15.38
N PRO A 158 6.12 -23.75 16.62
CA PRO A 158 5.64 -22.44 17.06
C PRO A 158 6.71 -21.34 17.00
N LEU A 159 6.35 -20.12 16.55
CA LEU A 159 7.27 -18.97 16.46
C LEU A 159 7.24 -18.14 17.74
N ARG A 160 8.40 -17.65 18.18
CA ARG A 160 8.53 -16.76 19.33
C ARG A 160 8.93 -15.36 18.90
N ILE A 161 8.30 -14.32 19.46
CA ILE A 161 8.61 -12.92 19.11
C ILE A 161 10.09 -12.59 19.40
N GLU A 162 10.72 -13.22 20.38
CA GLU A 162 12.15 -13.05 20.67
C GLU A 162 13.03 -13.36 19.47
N GLU A 163 12.66 -14.34 18.63
CA GLU A 163 13.42 -14.74 17.45
C GLU A 163 13.44 -13.64 16.37
N PHE A 164 12.49 -12.69 16.42
CA PHE A 164 12.51 -11.52 15.56
C PHE A 164 13.71 -10.60 15.84
N PHE A 165 14.26 -10.62 17.07
CA PHE A 165 15.45 -9.80 17.39
C PHE A 165 16.74 -10.32 16.77
N ASP A 166 16.78 -11.61 16.44
CA ASP A 166 17.88 -12.23 15.72
C ASP A 166 17.72 -12.11 14.20
N SER A 167 16.56 -11.61 13.75
CA SER A 167 16.24 -11.41 12.33
C SER A 167 16.92 -10.17 11.75
N GLY A 168 17.14 -10.16 10.43
CA GLY A 168 17.68 -8.99 9.73
C GLY A 168 16.64 -7.86 9.57
N GLU A 169 15.37 -8.21 9.75
CA GLU A 169 14.18 -7.40 9.54
C GLU A 169 13.96 -6.39 10.69
N ILE A 170 14.65 -6.57 11.82
CA ILE A 170 14.57 -5.65 12.97
C ILE A 170 15.20 -4.26 12.69
N PHE A 171 15.99 -4.11 11.63
CA PHE A 171 16.72 -2.87 11.37
C PHE A 171 15.93 -1.89 10.51
N PHE A 172 15.45 -0.81 11.10
CA PHE A 172 14.88 0.33 10.37
C PHE A 172 15.96 1.35 10.02
N LEU A 173 16.23 1.50 8.71
CA LEU A 173 17.25 2.42 8.18
C LEU A 173 18.63 2.24 8.85
N GLY A 174 18.93 1.10 9.46
CA GLY A 174 20.19 0.82 10.16
C GLY A 174 20.19 0.88 11.67
N GLU A 175 19.07 1.21 12.29
CA GLU A 175 18.90 1.14 13.74
C GLU A 175 17.93 0.01 14.06
N ALA A 176 18.26 -0.83 15.05
CA ALA A 176 17.36 -1.87 15.50
C ALA A 176 16.12 -1.26 16.16
N LEU A 177 14.95 -1.86 15.90
CA LEU A 177 13.76 -1.57 16.68
C LEU A 177 14.00 -1.94 18.15
N SER A 178 13.54 -1.08 19.06
CA SER A 178 13.59 -1.33 20.49
C SER A 178 12.56 -2.38 20.91
N GLY A 179 12.81 -3.04 22.04
CA GLY A 179 11.86 -4.02 22.60
C GLY A 179 10.45 -3.45 22.81
N GLY A 180 10.34 -2.20 23.24
CA GLY A 180 9.06 -1.52 23.40
C GLY A 180 8.34 -1.24 22.07
N GLU A 181 9.07 -0.99 20.99
CA GLU A 181 8.48 -0.83 19.65
C GLU A 181 7.92 -2.14 19.13
N VAL A 182 8.68 -3.23 19.28
CA VAL A 182 8.24 -4.58 18.89
C VAL A 182 7.02 -4.99 19.73
N ALA A 183 7.03 -4.75 21.04
CA ALA A 183 5.90 -5.06 21.91
C ALA A 183 4.61 -4.30 21.55
N ARG A 184 4.69 -2.97 21.33
CA ARG A 184 3.54 -2.18 20.87
C ARG A 184 3.03 -2.64 19.51
N THR A 185 3.95 -3.02 18.62
CA THR A 185 3.63 -3.53 17.29
C THR A 185 2.89 -4.85 17.38
N ALA A 186 3.40 -5.82 18.15
CA ALA A 186 2.74 -7.11 18.35
C ALA A 186 1.35 -6.94 18.97
N ALA A 187 1.21 -6.09 19.98
CA ALA A 187 -0.08 -5.78 20.59
C ALA A 187 -1.07 -5.20 19.56
N TYR A 188 -0.65 -4.23 18.75
CA TYR A 188 -1.48 -3.67 17.69
C TYR A 188 -1.91 -4.71 16.65
N LEU A 189 -0.99 -5.57 16.20
CA LEU A 189 -1.31 -6.60 15.22
C LEU A 189 -2.29 -7.65 15.78
N ALA A 190 -2.16 -7.98 17.07
CA ALA A 190 -3.08 -8.88 17.75
C ALA A 190 -4.48 -8.25 17.94
N GLU A 191 -4.54 -6.97 18.35
CA GLU A 191 -5.80 -6.22 18.47
C GLU A 191 -6.51 -6.05 17.12
N ALA A 192 -5.74 -5.94 16.03
CA ALA A 192 -6.26 -5.91 14.67
C ALA A 192 -6.57 -7.31 14.10
N GLU A 193 -6.46 -8.37 14.91
CA GLU A 193 -6.70 -9.77 14.53
C GLU A 193 -5.85 -10.25 13.34
N LEU A 194 -4.70 -9.61 13.08
CA LEU A 194 -3.77 -10.01 12.03
C LEU A 194 -2.84 -11.14 12.49
N ILE A 195 -2.58 -11.21 13.80
CA ILE A 195 -1.84 -12.30 14.42
C ILE A 195 -2.63 -12.86 15.60
N ALA A 196 -2.43 -14.14 15.87
CA ALA A 196 -2.86 -14.79 17.11
C ALA A 196 -1.63 -14.97 18.02
N CYS A 197 -1.79 -14.60 19.28
CA CYS A 197 -0.77 -14.72 20.31
C CYS A 197 -1.22 -15.77 21.35
N GLU A 198 -0.40 -16.79 21.57
CA GLU A 198 -0.62 -17.79 22.61
C GLU A 198 0.37 -17.57 23.77
N GLY A 199 -0.16 -17.46 24.99
CA GLY A 199 0.63 -17.22 26.20
C GLY A 199 0.61 -15.76 26.67
N PRO A 200 1.50 -15.39 27.62
CA PRO A 200 1.52 -14.04 28.18
C PRO A 200 1.90 -13.03 27.11
N LEU A 201 1.33 -11.83 27.19
CA LEU A 201 1.68 -10.70 26.31
C LEU A 201 3.19 -10.46 26.35
N PHE A 202 3.79 -10.23 25.18
CA PHE A 202 5.21 -9.96 25.06
C PHE A 202 5.59 -8.68 25.82
N GLN A 203 6.39 -8.87 26.87
CA GLN A 203 6.94 -7.81 27.70
C GLN A 203 8.47 -7.99 27.76
N GLY A 204 9.18 -7.34 26.84
CA GLY A 204 10.64 -7.33 26.83
C GLY A 204 11.26 -8.55 26.13
N ARG A 205 11.53 -9.64 26.88
CA ARG A 205 12.23 -10.85 26.37
C ARG A 205 11.53 -12.18 26.73
N VAL A 206 10.31 -12.09 27.26
CA VAL A 206 9.46 -13.23 27.55
C VAL A 206 8.17 -13.02 26.78
N GLY A 207 7.79 -14.00 25.96
CA GLY A 207 6.93 -13.76 24.83
C GLY A 207 5.90 -14.82 24.55
N SER A 208 4.85 -14.38 23.88
CA SER A 208 3.80 -15.21 23.31
C SER A 208 4.35 -15.97 22.10
N HIS A 209 3.86 -17.20 21.89
CA HIS A 209 3.98 -17.81 20.59
C HIS A 209 3.06 -17.07 19.63
N VAL A 210 3.54 -16.77 18.42
CA VAL A 210 2.78 -16.01 17.43
C VAL A 210 2.50 -16.84 16.20
N SER A 211 1.34 -16.57 15.61
CA SER A 211 0.97 -17.09 14.31
C SER A 211 0.14 -16.09 13.53
N LEU A 212 0.18 -16.18 12.19
CA LEU A 212 -0.73 -15.41 11.35
C LEU A 212 -2.14 -15.99 11.40
N THR A 213 -3.12 -15.10 11.44
CA THR A 213 -4.51 -15.38 11.11
C THR A 213 -4.72 -15.32 9.60
N GLN A 214 -5.92 -15.67 9.11
CA GLN A 214 -6.26 -15.49 7.70
C GLN A 214 -6.19 -14.02 7.28
N LEU A 215 -6.68 -13.10 8.12
CA LEU A 215 -6.59 -11.65 7.85
C LEU A 215 -5.15 -11.17 7.75
N GLY A 216 -4.25 -11.71 8.57
CA GLY A 216 -2.82 -11.42 8.51
C GLY A 216 -2.18 -11.90 7.20
N VAL A 217 -2.51 -13.12 6.76
CA VAL A 217 -2.07 -13.66 5.47
C VAL A 217 -2.55 -12.77 4.33
N ASP A 218 -3.84 -12.43 4.30
CA ASP A 218 -4.43 -11.58 3.27
C ASP A 218 -3.75 -10.20 3.25
N CYS A 219 -3.52 -9.59 4.42
CA CYS A 219 -2.82 -8.32 4.56
C CYS A 219 -1.43 -8.36 3.91
N VAL A 220 -0.62 -9.39 4.18
CA VAL A 220 0.72 -9.53 3.61
C VAL A 220 0.65 -9.71 2.09
N LEU A 221 -0.27 -10.54 1.61
CA LEU A 221 -0.42 -10.83 0.18
C LEU A 221 -0.89 -9.60 -0.62
N THR A 222 -1.66 -8.69 -0.02
CA THR A 222 -2.03 -7.43 -0.70
C THR A 222 -0.85 -6.49 -0.91
N GLY A 223 0.23 -6.62 -0.12
CA GLY A 223 1.36 -5.69 -0.11
C GLY A 223 1.02 -4.27 0.33
N ALA A 224 -0.19 -4.02 0.83
CA ALA A 224 -0.61 -2.70 1.31
C ALA A 224 0.02 -2.35 2.66
N ASP A 225 0.09 -1.05 2.98
CA ASP A 225 0.41 -0.61 4.34
C ASP A 225 -0.58 -1.21 5.34
N VAL A 226 -0.06 -1.84 6.39
CA VAL A 226 -0.87 -2.53 7.42
C VAL A 226 -1.93 -1.60 8.02
N GLY A 227 -1.61 -0.33 8.26
CA GLY A 227 -2.55 0.64 8.80
C GLY A 227 -3.69 0.94 7.82
N ARG A 228 -3.38 1.10 6.54
CA ARG A 228 -4.37 1.28 5.48
C ARG A 228 -5.26 0.05 5.32
N TYR A 229 -4.67 -1.15 5.33
CA TYR A 229 -5.40 -2.41 5.25
C TYR A 229 -6.40 -2.53 6.40
N VAL A 230 -5.95 -2.34 7.64
CA VAL A 230 -6.81 -2.40 8.83
C VAL A 230 -7.91 -1.35 8.78
N ALA A 231 -7.63 -0.13 8.31
CA ALA A 231 -8.64 0.92 8.17
C ALA A 231 -9.74 0.53 7.16
N GLN A 232 -9.35 0.01 5.99
CA GLN A 232 -10.28 -0.46 4.97
C GLN A 232 -11.10 -1.66 5.45
N TRP A 233 -10.46 -2.63 6.10
CA TRP A 233 -11.15 -3.78 6.68
C TRP A 233 -12.17 -3.34 7.73
N ARG A 234 -11.81 -2.44 8.65
CA ARG A 234 -12.74 -1.91 9.66
C ARG A 234 -13.90 -1.13 9.05
N GLN A 235 -13.70 -0.43 7.93
CA GLN A 235 -14.78 0.23 7.21
C GLN A 235 -15.74 -0.78 6.59
N SER A 236 -15.21 -1.89 6.06
CA SER A 236 -16.00 -2.95 5.41
C SER A 236 -16.70 -3.86 6.43
N ALA A 237 -16.09 -4.07 7.60
CA ALA A 237 -16.60 -4.90 8.68
C ALA A 237 -17.58 -4.16 9.62
N ARG A 238 -17.67 -2.83 9.52
CA ARG A 238 -18.74 -2.09 10.20
C ARG A 238 -20.05 -2.45 9.50
N PRO A 239 -21.04 -3.01 10.22
CA PRO A 239 -22.38 -3.10 9.68
C PRO A 239 -22.79 -1.68 9.29
N VAL A 240 -23.30 -1.49 8.08
CA VAL A 240 -23.96 -0.26 7.69
C VAL A 240 -25.14 -0.15 8.65
N SER A 241 -24.98 0.59 9.73
CA SER A 241 -26.08 0.93 10.61
C SER A 241 -27.03 1.74 9.75
N ASN A 242 -28.07 1.08 9.22
CA ASN A 242 -29.30 1.77 8.85
C ASN A 242 -29.77 2.42 10.15
N THR A 243 -29.35 3.67 10.36
CA THR A 243 -29.72 4.45 11.55
C THR A 243 -31.23 4.60 11.51
N TYR A 244 -31.91 3.73 12.26
CA TYR A 244 -33.31 3.86 12.58
C TYR A 244 -33.44 5.09 13.48
N VAL A 245 -33.75 6.24 12.89
CA VAL A 245 -34.02 7.47 13.62
C VAL A 245 -35.46 7.41 14.12
N ASP A 246 -35.64 6.82 15.30
CA ASP A 246 -36.91 6.85 16.02
C ASP A 246 -37.05 8.24 16.66
N THR A 247 -37.80 9.13 16.01
CA THR A 247 -38.10 10.52 16.42
C THR A 247 -36.90 11.47 16.61
N VAL A 248 -36.73 12.40 15.65
CA VAL A 248 -35.98 13.64 15.87
C VAL A 248 -36.90 14.83 15.64
N VAL A 249 -37.30 15.47 16.74
CA VAL A 249 -37.68 16.88 16.73
C VAL A 249 -36.38 17.66 16.59
N GLY A 250 -36.03 18.03 15.36
CA GLY A 250 -34.82 18.81 15.07
C GLY A 250 -34.44 18.76 13.60
N THR A 251 -34.24 19.94 13.01
CA THR A 251 -33.89 20.11 11.60
C THR A 251 -32.46 19.62 11.35
N VAL A 252 -32.30 18.47 10.69
CA VAL A 252 -31.00 17.98 10.22
C VAL A 252 -30.79 18.47 8.79
N HIS A 253 -29.80 19.35 8.59
CA HIS A 253 -29.23 19.63 7.26
C HIS A 253 -28.10 18.64 7.01
N GLY A 254 -28.39 17.58 6.27
CA GLY A 254 -27.41 16.61 5.78
C GLY A 254 -27.88 16.05 4.46
N ASP A 255 -26.97 15.98 3.49
CA ASP A 255 -27.23 15.41 2.17
C ASP A 255 -27.38 13.89 2.33
N VAL A 256 -28.61 13.38 2.25
CA VAL A 256 -28.92 11.96 2.39
C VAL A 256 -28.73 11.30 1.04
N THR A 257 -27.55 10.73 0.80
CA THR A 257 -27.35 9.87 -0.36
C THR A 257 -28.03 8.53 -0.11
N VAL A 258 -29.26 8.36 -0.60
CA VAL A 258 -29.98 7.09 -0.58
C VAL A 258 -29.33 6.16 -1.61
N GLN A 259 -28.90 4.97 -1.18
CA GLN A 259 -28.37 3.94 -2.08
C GLN A 259 -29.46 3.38 -2.99
N PRO A 260 -29.10 2.70 -4.10
CA PRO A 260 -30.06 2.08 -4.99
C PRO A 260 -30.97 1.04 -4.33
N LEU A 261 -32.18 1.45 -3.96
CA LEU A 261 -33.20 0.52 -3.45
C LEU A 261 -33.83 -0.31 -4.58
N SER A 262 -34.06 -1.59 -4.30
CA SER A 262 -34.94 -2.47 -5.07
C SER A 262 -36.42 -2.10 -4.89
N THR A 263 -37.30 -2.65 -5.72
CA THR A 263 -38.76 -2.42 -5.64
C THR A 263 -39.37 -2.93 -4.34
N VAL A 264 -38.84 -4.03 -3.81
CA VAL A 264 -39.24 -4.60 -2.52
C VAL A 264 -38.81 -3.69 -1.37
N GLU A 265 -37.56 -3.25 -1.35
CA GLU A 265 -37.07 -2.34 -0.30
C GLU A 265 -37.78 -0.99 -0.33
N LEU A 266 -38.19 -0.52 -1.52
CA LEU A 266 -39.00 0.68 -1.66
C LEU A 266 -40.43 0.48 -1.11
N ALA A 267 -41.04 -0.67 -1.35
CA ALA A 267 -42.36 -1.01 -0.78
C ALA A 267 -42.31 -1.03 0.75
N ASP A 268 -41.28 -1.65 1.32
CA ASP A 268 -41.05 -1.70 2.77
C ASP A 268 -40.83 -0.30 3.37
N LEU A 269 -40.07 0.54 2.67
CA LEU A 269 -39.86 1.94 3.05
C LEU A 269 -41.18 2.73 3.05
N VAL A 270 -42.00 2.56 2.01
CA VAL A 270 -43.30 3.24 1.89
C VAL A 270 -44.24 2.79 3.01
N GLU A 271 -44.33 1.49 3.29
CA GLU A 271 -45.14 0.95 4.38
C GLU A 271 -44.72 1.51 5.75
N GLN A 272 -43.40 1.59 5.99
CA GLN A 272 -42.85 2.13 7.22
C GLN A 272 -43.23 3.60 7.45
N PHE A 273 -43.19 4.43 6.41
CA PHE A 273 -43.45 5.87 6.54
C PHE A 273 -44.91 6.26 6.30
N ALA A 274 -45.73 5.40 5.69
CA ALA A 274 -47.11 5.72 5.32
C ALA A 274 -47.95 6.32 6.46
N PRO A 275 -47.93 5.79 7.71
CA PRO A 275 -48.72 6.34 8.81
C PRO A 275 -48.31 7.75 9.24
N ALA A 276 -47.05 8.14 9.01
CA ALA A 276 -46.53 9.46 9.33
C ALA A 276 -46.73 10.46 8.18
N LEU A 277 -46.87 9.97 6.95
CA LEU A 277 -46.99 10.79 5.74
C LEU A 277 -48.43 11.14 5.41
N VAL A 278 -49.37 10.23 5.65
CA VAL A 278 -50.76 10.39 5.21
C VAL A 278 -51.68 10.45 6.42
N GLN A 279 -52.45 11.54 6.53
CA GLN A 279 -53.35 11.76 7.67
C GLN A 279 -54.76 11.22 7.44
N ASP A 280 -55.17 11.02 6.18
CA ASP A 280 -56.47 10.44 5.84
C ASP A 280 -56.37 8.92 5.60
N GLU A 281 -57.31 8.19 6.16
CA GLU A 281 -57.31 6.73 6.17
C GLU A 281 -57.49 6.13 4.75
N GLU A 282 -58.19 6.85 3.86
CA GLU A 282 -58.42 6.42 2.48
C GLU A 282 -57.15 6.47 1.63
N SER A 283 -56.38 7.58 1.72
CA SER A 283 -55.11 7.72 1.02
C SER A 283 -54.03 6.84 1.65
N LEU A 284 -54.07 6.61 2.98
CA LEU A 284 -53.17 5.66 3.64
C LEU A 284 -53.39 4.25 3.09
N ALA A 285 -54.64 3.80 3.01
CA ALA A 285 -54.97 2.50 2.44
C ALA A 285 -54.61 2.41 0.94
N ALA A 286 -54.74 3.50 0.17
CA ALA A 286 -54.35 3.54 -1.24
C ALA A 286 -52.83 3.48 -1.44
N LEU A 287 -52.06 4.14 -0.55
CA LEU A 287 -50.60 4.12 -0.55
C LEU A 287 -50.07 2.72 -0.21
N LEU A 288 -50.62 2.08 0.84
CA LEU A 288 -50.25 0.71 1.23
C LEU A 288 -50.57 -0.31 0.13
N ARG A 289 -51.76 -0.23 -0.50
CA ARG A 289 -52.08 -1.07 -1.67
C ARG A 289 -51.10 -0.89 -2.83
N SER A 290 -50.58 0.32 -3.03
CA SER A 290 -49.61 0.59 -4.09
C SER A 290 -48.22 0.03 -3.74
N ALA A 291 -47.84 0.04 -2.46
CA ALA A 291 -46.62 -0.60 -1.96
C ALA A 291 -46.70 -2.13 -2.07
N ASP A 292 -47.82 -2.74 -1.67
CA ASP A 292 -48.05 -4.18 -1.81
C ASP A 292 -47.98 -4.63 -3.26
N ALA A 293 -48.60 -3.89 -4.18
CA ALA A 293 -48.52 -4.19 -5.61
C ALA A 293 -47.10 -4.04 -6.17
N LEU A 294 -46.26 -3.17 -5.59
CA LEU A 294 -44.84 -3.04 -5.92
C LEU A 294 -44.01 -4.23 -5.42
N ARG A 295 -44.38 -4.77 -4.26
CA ARG A 295 -43.79 -5.97 -3.66
C ARG A 295 -44.14 -7.23 -4.45
N GLU A 296 -45.39 -7.34 -4.90
CA GLU A 296 -45.91 -8.47 -5.69
C GLU A 296 -45.46 -8.43 -7.16
N GLY A 297 -45.17 -7.24 -7.69
CA GLY A 297 -44.68 -7.07 -9.06
C GLY A 297 -43.28 -7.65 -9.29
N ASP A 298 -42.59 -8.11 -8.25
CA ASP A 298 -41.33 -8.84 -8.33
C ASP A 298 -41.62 -10.35 -8.34
N ASP A 299 -42.07 -10.87 -9.49
CA ASP A 299 -42.52 -12.26 -9.62
C ASP A 299 -41.35 -13.24 -9.35
N PRO A 300 -41.39 -14.06 -8.27
CA PRO A 300 -40.33 -15.02 -7.96
C PRO A 300 -40.25 -16.18 -8.96
N HIS A 301 -41.10 -16.21 -9.99
CA HIS A 301 -41.12 -17.22 -11.05
C HIS A 301 -40.65 -16.72 -12.43
N GLY A 302 -40.02 -15.54 -12.50
CA GLY A 302 -39.12 -15.19 -13.61
C GLY A 302 -39.79 -14.63 -14.88
N GLY A 303 -41.03 -14.12 -14.79
CA GLY A 303 -41.58 -13.22 -15.80
C GLY A 303 -40.99 -11.82 -15.61
N ALA A 304 -40.44 -11.21 -16.67
CA ALA A 304 -39.94 -9.83 -16.57
C ALA A 304 -41.10 -8.90 -16.18
N PRO A 305 -40.96 -8.09 -15.10
CA PRO A 305 -42.04 -7.22 -14.65
C PRO A 305 -42.42 -6.20 -15.72
N ASP A 306 -43.72 -5.94 -15.86
CA ASP A 306 -44.24 -4.92 -16.76
C ASP A 306 -43.79 -3.52 -16.29
N ARG A 307 -42.82 -2.96 -17.00
CA ARG A 307 -42.23 -1.64 -16.70
C ARG A 307 -43.27 -0.53 -16.67
N HIS A 308 -44.31 -0.62 -17.51
CA HIS A 308 -45.38 0.38 -17.53
C HIS A 308 -46.24 0.30 -16.27
N HIS A 309 -46.47 -0.92 -15.77
CA HIS A 309 -47.16 -1.15 -14.52
C HIS A 309 -46.37 -0.60 -13.32
N GLN A 310 -45.07 -0.89 -13.25
CA GLN A 310 -44.19 -0.39 -12.19
C GLN A 310 -44.08 1.14 -12.19
N GLN A 311 -43.94 1.76 -13.36
CA GLN A 311 -43.97 3.22 -13.49
C GLN A 311 -45.29 3.82 -12.99
N GLY A 312 -46.42 3.20 -13.34
CA GLY A 312 -47.74 3.64 -12.88
C GLY A 312 -47.96 3.48 -11.37
N LEU A 313 -47.27 2.53 -10.72
CA LEU A 313 -47.29 2.38 -9.26
C LEU A 313 -46.41 3.43 -8.57
N LEU A 314 -45.20 3.66 -9.09
CA LEU A 314 -44.28 4.67 -8.56
C LEU A 314 -44.87 6.09 -8.66
N GLU A 315 -45.55 6.42 -9.75
CA GLU A 315 -46.19 7.73 -9.92
C GLU A 315 -47.37 7.92 -8.94
N ARG A 316 -48.10 6.85 -8.63
CA ARG A 316 -49.16 6.87 -7.62
C ARG A 316 -48.59 7.10 -6.21
N ILE A 317 -47.50 6.44 -5.87
CA ILE A 317 -46.78 6.65 -4.59
C ILE A 317 -46.25 8.07 -4.51
N ARG A 318 -45.61 8.56 -5.58
CA ARG A 318 -45.10 9.94 -5.67
C ARG A 318 -46.22 10.96 -5.49
N SER A 319 -47.35 10.77 -6.15
CA SER A 319 -48.51 11.68 -6.06
C SER A 319 -49.11 11.68 -4.65
N ALA A 320 -49.25 10.50 -4.02
CA ALA A 320 -49.78 10.38 -2.66
C ALA A 320 -48.87 11.06 -1.63
N VAL A 321 -47.56 10.83 -1.71
CA VAL A 321 -46.55 11.42 -0.81
C VAL A 321 -46.32 12.92 -1.11
N GLY A 322 -46.55 13.34 -2.36
CA GLY A 322 -46.42 14.72 -2.79
C GLY A 322 -47.41 15.68 -2.11
N GLY A 323 -48.61 15.18 -1.76
CA GLY A 323 -49.65 15.94 -1.05
C GLY A 323 -49.44 16.07 0.47
N SER A 324 -48.48 15.33 1.04
CA SER A 324 -48.21 15.31 2.48
C SER A 324 -47.46 16.55 2.98
N PRO A 325 -47.58 16.91 4.28
CA PRO A 325 -46.78 17.95 4.92
C PRO A 325 -45.27 17.71 4.75
N ASP A 326 -44.49 18.80 4.67
CA ASP A 326 -43.05 18.70 4.51
C ASP A 326 -42.40 18.04 5.73
N SER A 327 -41.82 16.87 5.51
CA SER A 327 -41.20 16.06 6.54
C SER A 327 -40.00 15.31 5.96
N VAL A 328 -39.08 14.91 6.82
CA VAL A 328 -37.90 14.15 6.40
C VAL A 328 -38.31 12.82 5.74
N GLY A 329 -39.33 12.13 6.29
CA GLY A 329 -39.86 10.91 5.69
C GLY A 329 -40.39 11.14 4.27
N ARG A 330 -41.03 12.29 4.01
CA ARG A 330 -41.54 12.65 2.68
C ARG A 330 -40.40 12.80 1.68
N GLN A 331 -39.33 13.50 2.08
CA GLN A 331 -38.17 13.73 1.24
C GLN A 331 -37.43 12.42 0.93
N VAL A 332 -37.27 11.55 1.92
CA VAL A 332 -36.65 10.23 1.76
C VAL A 332 -37.44 9.34 0.80
N VAL A 333 -38.77 9.26 0.94
CA VAL A 333 -39.60 8.46 0.04
C VAL A 333 -39.63 9.05 -1.37
N LEU A 334 -39.70 10.39 -1.53
CA LEU A 334 -39.68 11.02 -2.85
C LEU A 334 -38.34 10.86 -3.57
N ASP A 335 -37.22 10.92 -2.86
CA ASP A 335 -35.90 10.67 -3.45
C ASP A 335 -35.76 9.21 -3.89
N ALA A 336 -36.15 8.26 -3.03
CA ALA A 336 -36.13 6.83 -3.35
C ALA A 336 -37.01 6.49 -4.57
N VAL A 337 -38.22 7.06 -4.65
CA VAL A 337 -39.11 6.91 -5.82
C VAL A 337 -38.49 7.55 -7.07
N GLY A 338 -37.89 8.74 -6.94
CA GLY A 338 -37.21 9.42 -8.06
C GLY A 338 -36.07 8.60 -8.65
N GLN A 339 -35.24 8.00 -7.79
CA GLN A 339 -34.17 7.10 -8.21
C GLN A 339 -34.71 5.83 -8.87
N ALA A 340 -35.76 5.23 -8.33
CA ALA A 340 -36.40 4.04 -8.91
C ALA A 340 -36.98 4.33 -10.31
N MET A 341 -37.61 5.49 -10.49
CA MET A 341 -38.12 5.94 -11.79
C MET A 341 -37.01 6.18 -12.81
N GLN A 342 -35.89 6.79 -12.40
CA GLN A 342 -34.72 7.00 -13.28
C GLN A 342 -34.19 5.67 -13.82
N ARG A 343 -34.11 4.63 -12.98
CA ARG A 343 -33.67 3.28 -13.40
C ARG A 343 -34.61 2.62 -14.41
N LEU A 344 -35.91 2.85 -14.27
CA LEU A 344 -36.90 2.32 -15.21
C LEU A 344 -36.88 3.02 -16.57
N MET A 345 -36.32 4.23 -16.65
CA MET A 345 -36.20 5.00 -17.89
C MET A 345 -34.89 4.74 -18.65
N GLY A 346 -33.83 4.26 -17.97
CA GLY A 346 -32.53 3.93 -18.58
C GLY A 346 -31.55 5.09 -18.55
#